data_AF-A0A741DZ50-F1
#
_entry.id   AF-A0A741DZ50-F1
#
_cell.length_a   1.000
_cell.length_b   1.000
_cell.length_c   1.000
_cell.angle_alpha   90.00
_cell.angle_beta   90.00
_cell.angle_gamma   90.00
#
_symmetry.space_group_name_H-M   'P 1'
#
loop_
_entity.id
_entity.type
_entity.pdbx_description
1 polymer ?
#
loop_
_entity_poly.entity_id
_entity_poly.type
_entity_poly.pdbx_seq_one_letter_code
_entity_poly.pdbx_strand_id
1 'polypeptide(L)'
;MHGWQRGGIDYVQARKLFIKAAESNNPVAIYNLGHIYNYGLGIPRDDVQAATWYSKAEDLGSMSARNSLALFYAKGLGNLPVD
;
A
#
# COMPACT_ATOMS: atom_id res chain seq x y z
N MET A 1 6.15 -37.87 3.83
CA MET A 1 6.96 -36.86 3.11
C MET A 1 6.50 -35.50 3.63
N HIS A 2 7.33 -34.82 4.43
CA HIS A 2 6.96 -33.51 5.01
C HIS A 2 6.89 -32.48 3.88
N GLY A 3 5.67 -32.07 3.55
CA GLY A 3 5.40 -31.07 2.52
C GLY A 3 5.97 -29.73 2.98
N TRP A 4 7.02 -29.27 2.31
CA TRP A 4 7.50 -27.91 2.40
C TRP A 4 6.43 -26.98 1.83
N GLN A 5 5.43 -26.58 2.63
CA GLN A 5 4.67 -25.37 2.33
C GLN A 5 5.62 -24.21 2.60
N ARG A 6 6.40 -23.87 1.57
CA ARG A 6 7.28 -22.70 1.55
C ARG A 6 6.48 -21.50 2.03
N GLY A 7 7.02 -20.80 3.02
CA GLY A 7 6.52 -19.54 3.54
C GLY A 7 6.47 -18.47 2.46
N GLY A 8 5.41 -18.49 1.65
CA GLY A 8 4.98 -17.35 0.87
C GLY A 8 4.50 -16.27 1.83
N ILE A 9 4.81 -15.02 1.52
CA ILE A 9 4.31 -13.89 2.31
C ILE A 9 2.78 -13.95 2.30
N ASP A 10 2.17 -14.17 3.47
CA ASP A 10 0.73 -14.08 3.63
C ASP A 10 0.35 -12.60 3.68
N TYR A 11 0.00 -12.05 2.51
CA TYR A 11 -0.38 -10.65 2.40
C TYR A 11 -1.66 -10.30 3.18
N VAL A 12 -2.51 -11.29 3.50
CA VAL A 12 -3.68 -11.07 4.37
C VAL A 12 -3.24 -10.80 5.80
N GLN A 13 -2.27 -11.57 6.31
CA GLN A 13 -1.69 -11.34 7.63
C GLN A 13 -0.79 -10.10 7.65
N ALA A 14 0.02 -9.88 6.62
CA ALA A 14 0.85 -8.68 6.49
C ALA A 14 -0.01 -7.41 6.51
N ARG A 15 -1.14 -7.39 5.80
CA ARG A 15 -2.10 -6.28 5.84
C ARG A 15 -2.59 -6.00 7.26
N LYS A 16 -2.95 -7.04 8.04
CA LYS A 16 -3.40 -6.86 9.43
C LYS A 16 -2.31 -6.23 10.30
N LEU A 17 -1.07 -6.68 10.15
CA LEU A 17 0.07 -6.11 10.87
C LEU A 17 0.33 -4.65 10.47
N PHE A 18 0.25 -4.34 9.18
CA PHE A 18 0.42 -2.97 8.70
C PHE A 18 -0.73 -2.06 9.14
N ILE A 19 -1.98 -2.53 9.21
CA ILE A 19 -3.09 -1.76 9.78
C ILE A 19 -2.78 -1.40 11.24
N LYS A 20 -2.38 -2.37 12.05
CA LYS A 20 -2.02 -2.13 13.45
C LYS A 20 -0.85 -1.14 13.60
N ALA A 21 0.17 -1.25 12.74
CA ALA A 21 1.30 -0.31 12.76
C ALA A 21 0.92 1.09 12.23
N ALA A 22 -0.02 1.17 11.29
CA ALA A 22 -0.56 2.41 10.76
C ALA A 22 -1.37 3.21 11.80
N GLU A 23 -1.96 2.55 12.79
CA GLU A 23 -2.60 3.21 13.95
C GLU A 23 -1.60 4.02 14.76
N SER A 24 -0.32 3.65 14.76
CA SER A 24 0.76 4.42 15.40
C SER A 24 1.41 5.44 14.46
N ASN A 25 0.74 5.82 13.36
CA ASN A 25 1.25 6.72 12.33
C ASN A 25 2.62 6.30 11.75
N ASN A 26 2.89 5.00 11.64
CA ASN A 26 4.14 4.53 11.03
C ASN A 26 4.06 4.73 9.49
N PRO A 27 4.88 5.63 8.90
CA PRO A 27 4.79 5.96 7.47
C PRO A 27 5.15 4.77 6.57
N VAL A 28 6.01 3.86 7.02
CA VAL A 28 6.39 2.65 6.28
C VAL A 28 5.22 1.67 6.23
N ALA A 29 4.51 1.48 7.33
CA ALA A 29 3.34 0.61 7.37
C ALA A 29 2.19 1.16 6.51
N ILE A 30 1.94 2.47 6.59
CA ILE A 30 0.91 3.16 5.80
C ILE A 30 1.24 3.08 4.30
N TYR A 31 2.51 3.29 3.93
CA TYR A 31 2.98 3.09 2.55
C TYR A 31 2.74 1.64 2.06
N ASN A 32 3.09 0.65 2.89
CA ASN A 32 2.89 -0.76 2.52
C ASN A 32 1.41 -1.14 2.38
N LEU A 33 0.49 -0.50 3.11
CA LEU A 33 -0.95 -0.66 2.87
C LEU A 33 -1.34 -0.14 1.49
N GLY A 34 -0.86 1.03 1.10
CA GLY A 34 -1.05 1.55 -0.26
C GLY A 34 -0.51 0.59 -1.31
N HIS A 35 0.65 -0.02 -1.06
CA HIS A 35 1.26 -1.01 -1.95
C HIS A 35 0.43 -2.29 -2.08
N ILE A 36 -0.19 -2.76 -0.98
CA ILE A 36 -1.09 -3.91 -1.00
C ILE A 36 -2.31 -3.65 -1.89
N TYR A 37 -2.93 -2.47 -1.78
CA TYR A 37 -4.08 -2.10 -2.62
C TYR A 37 -3.67 -1.86 -4.09
N ASN A 38 -2.53 -1.22 -4.34
CA ASN A 38 -2.02 -0.93 -5.69
C ASN A 38 -1.78 -2.21 -6.50
N TYR A 39 -1.22 -3.24 -5.87
CA TYR A 39 -0.87 -4.49 -6.57
C TYR A 39 -1.87 -5.63 -6.33
N GLY A 40 -2.92 -5.41 -5.53
CA GLY A 40 -3.90 -6.44 -5.19
C GLY A 40 -3.27 -7.63 -4.46
N LEU A 41 -2.43 -7.36 -3.46
CA LEU A 41 -1.68 -8.41 -2.76
C LEU A 41 -2.56 -9.07 -1.69
N GLY A 42 -3.13 -10.23 -2.01
CA GLY A 42 -4.05 -10.95 -1.12
C GLY A 42 -5.43 -10.31 -0.96
N ILE A 43 -5.73 -9.28 -1.76
CA ILE A 43 -7.04 -8.63 -1.93
C ILE A 43 -7.18 -8.15 -3.38
N PRO A 44 -8.39 -7.84 -3.87
CA PRO A 44 -8.54 -7.14 -5.14
C PRO A 44 -7.75 -5.83 -5.17
N ARG A 45 -7.18 -5.52 -6.33
CA ARG A 45 -6.52 -4.24 -6.58
C ARG A 45 -7.55 -3.10 -6.49
N ASP A 46 -7.16 -2.01 -5.84
CA ASP A 46 -7.96 -0.81 -5.68
C ASP A 46 -7.04 0.42 -5.69
N ASP A 47 -6.99 1.11 -6.82
CA ASP A 47 -6.11 2.26 -7.00
C ASP A 47 -6.56 3.48 -6.17
N VAL A 48 -7.86 3.60 -5.85
CA VAL A 48 -8.41 4.70 -5.05
C VAL A 48 -7.98 4.54 -3.60
N GLN A 49 -8.12 3.33 -3.07
CA GLN A 49 -7.61 3.00 -1.74
C GLN A 49 -6.09 3.15 -1.67
N ALA A 50 -5.37 2.69 -2.70
CA ALA A 50 -3.93 2.85 -2.78
C ALA A 50 -3.50 4.33 -2.72
N ALA A 51 -4.16 5.20 -3.50
CA ALA A 51 -3.88 6.63 -3.51
C ALA A 51 -4.14 7.28 -2.15
N THR A 52 -5.24 6.88 -1.49
CA THR A 52 -5.59 7.35 -0.14
C THR A 52 -4.50 6.99 0.88
N TRP A 53 -4.02 5.74 0.86
CA TRP A 53 -2.95 5.31 1.76
C TRP A 53 -1.62 5.98 1.45
N TYR A 54 -1.27 6.16 0.17
CA TYR A 54 -0.05 6.90 -0.18
C TYR A 54 -0.13 8.38 0.23
N SER A 55 -1.28 9.04 0.09
CA SER A 55 -1.47 10.42 0.56
C SER A 55 -1.20 10.52 2.06
N LYS A 56 -1.81 9.63 2.84
CA LYS A 56 -1.58 9.60 4.29
C LYS A 56 -0.10 9.35 4.64
N ALA A 57 0.60 8.52 3.87
CA ALA A 57 2.02 8.26 4.10
C ALA A 57 2.90 9.46 3.71
N GLU A 58 2.56 10.17 2.64
CA GLU A 58 3.22 11.42 2.24
C GLU A 58 3.04 12.51 3.30
N ASP A 59 1.84 12.67 3.85
CA ASP A 59 1.54 13.63 4.93
C ASP A 59 2.40 13.37 6.18
N LEU A 60 2.84 12.13 6.38
CA LEU A 60 3.74 11.70 7.46
C LEU A 60 5.23 11.71 7.04
N GLY A 61 5.56 12.30 5.88
CA GLY A 61 6.93 12.49 5.39
C GLY A 61 7.50 11.34 4.57
N SER A 62 6.70 10.39 4.10
CA SER A 62 7.18 9.28 3.27
C SER A 62 7.48 9.72 1.83
N MET A 63 8.77 9.89 1.52
CA MET A 63 9.22 10.18 0.15
C MET A 63 8.84 9.09 -0.86
N SER A 64 8.80 7.82 -0.43
CA SER A 64 8.35 6.70 -1.29
C SER A 64 6.88 6.81 -1.66
N ALA A 65 6.05 7.30 -0.73
CA ALA A 65 4.63 7.51 -0.99
C ALA A 65 4.40 8.67 -1.96
N ARG A 66 5.13 9.78 -1.77
CA ARG A 66 5.13 10.91 -2.71
C ARG A 66 5.50 10.49 -4.14
N ASN A 67 6.56 9.69 -4.29
CA ASN A 67 6.94 9.16 -5.61
C ASN A 67 5.85 8.26 -6.21
N SER A 68 5.18 7.47 -5.37
CA SER A 68 4.08 6.60 -5.81
C SER A 68 2.84 7.40 -6.24
N LEU A 69 2.53 8.50 -5.54
CA LEU A 69 1.48 9.43 -5.92
C LEU A 69 1.80 10.16 -7.22
N ALA A 70 3.03 10.63 -7.39
CA ALA A 70 3.45 11.24 -8.66
C ALA A 70 3.24 10.29 -9.86
N LEU A 71 3.48 8.99 -9.67
CA LEU A 71 3.17 7.97 -10.69
C LEU A 71 1.66 7.77 -10.88
N PHE A 72 0.84 7.92 -9.85
CA PHE A 72 -0.62 7.89 -9.98
C PHE A 72 -1.17 9.12 -10.70
N TYR A 73 -0.69 10.33 -10.38
CA TYR A 73 -1.01 11.55 -11.11
C TYR A 73 -0.66 11.42 -12.60
N ALA A 74 0.57 10.99 -12.91
CA ALA A 74 1.01 10.81 -14.30
C ALA A 74 0.21 9.76 -15.09
N LYS A 75 -0.49 8.85 -14.40
CA LYS A 75 -1.28 7.77 -15.02
C LYS A 75 -2.79 7.99 -14.90
N GLY A 76 -3.24 9.06 -14.23
CA GLY A 76 -4.66 9.28 -13.92
C GLY A 76 -5.29 8.16 -13.06
N LEU A 77 -4.51 7.58 -12.14
CA LEU A 77 -4.97 6.49 -11.26
C LEU A 77 -5.53 7.03 -9.95
N GLY A 78 -6.34 6.21 -9.28
CA GLY A 78 -6.87 6.54 -7.94
C GLY A 78 -7.84 7.72 -7.92
N ASN A 79 -8.49 8.01 -9.05
CA ASN A 79 -9.38 9.16 -9.25
C ASN A 79 -8.67 10.52 -9.03
N LEU A 80 -7.35 10.56 -9.20
CA LEU A 80 -6.58 11.78 -9.18
C LEU A 80 -6.64 12.46 -10.56
N PRO A 81 -6.75 13.80 -10.62
CA PRO A 81 -6.68 14.52 -11.89
C PRO A 81 -5.33 14.26 -12.55
N VAL A 82 -5.32 14.15 -13.87
CA VAL A 82 -4.08 14.11 -14.64
C VAL A 82 -3.63 15.56 -14.79
N ASP A 83 -2.43 15.88 -14.29
CA ASP A 83 -1.80 17.20 -14.43
C ASP A 83 -1.02 17.29 -15.75
#